data_AF-A0A077Z0Y9-F1
#
_entry.id   AF-A0A077Z0Y9-F1
#
_cell.length_a   1.000
_cell.length_b   1.000
_cell.length_c   1.000
_cell.angle_alpha   90.00
_cell.angle_beta   90.00
_cell.angle_gamma   90.00
#
_symmetry.space_group_name_H-M   'P 1'
#
loop_
_entity.id
_entity.type
_entity.pdbx_description
1 polymer ?
#
loop_
_entity_poly.entity_id
_entity_poly.type
_entity_poly.pdbx_seq_one_letter_code
_entity_poly.pdbx_strand_id
1 'polypeptide(L)'
;MTRDRLQALKAARSSEDDSADVTVDVDGNKYMEEFFEQVEEIRGSIDLIANNVEEVKKKHSAILSNPVNDPKTKEELEELMASIKKTANKVRSKLKVIEQQLEQDEIAEGSTADIRIRKTQHSTLSRKFVEVMTDYNKTQTDYRERCKGRIQRQLDIGSV
;
A
#
# COMPACT_ATOMS: atom_id res chain seq x y z
N MET A 1 32.87 -6.81 9.09
CA MET A 1 33.12 -6.07 7.83
C MET A 1 33.18 -7.08 6.70
N THR A 2 32.24 -7.02 5.76
CA THR A 2 32.32 -7.74 4.48
C THR A 2 33.48 -7.16 3.68
N ARG A 3 34.52 -7.95 3.41
CA ARG A 3 35.67 -7.50 2.58
C ARG A 3 35.20 -7.34 1.13
N ASP A 4 35.41 -6.16 0.57
CA ASP A 4 35.22 -5.92 -0.86
C ASP A 4 36.23 -6.77 -1.66
N ARG A 5 35.70 -7.66 -2.51
CA ARG A 5 36.49 -8.53 -3.40
C ARG A 5 36.33 -8.14 -4.87
N LEU A 6 35.62 -7.05 -5.19
CA LEU A 6 35.36 -6.65 -6.57
C LEU A 6 36.66 -6.39 -7.33
N GLN A 7 37.64 -5.73 -6.71
CA GLN A 7 38.95 -5.53 -7.32
C GLN A 7 39.70 -6.84 -7.55
N ALA A 8 39.66 -7.77 -6.59
CA ALA A 8 40.30 -9.08 -6.72
C ALA A 8 39.66 -9.91 -7.86
N LEU A 9 38.34 -9.84 -8.03
CA LEU A 9 37.61 -10.49 -9.11
C LEU A 9 37.93 -9.86 -10.48
N LYS A 10 38.02 -8.52 -10.56
CA LYS A 10 38.43 -7.83 -11.79
C LYS A 10 39.86 -8.20 -12.20
N ALA A 11 40.78 -8.26 -11.23
CA ALA A 11 42.17 -8.63 -11.49
C ALA A 11 42.31 -10.09 -11.95
N ALA A 12 41.55 -11.02 -11.37
CA ALA A 12 41.53 -12.42 -11.80
C ALA A 12 40.94 -12.59 -13.21
N ARG A 13 39.92 -11.81 -13.57
CA ARG A 13 39.33 -11.82 -14.92
C ARG A 13 40.26 -11.27 -16.00
N SER A 14 41.16 -10.33 -15.67
CA SER A 14 42.13 -9.82 -16.65
C SER A 14 43.26 -10.80 -17.00
N SER A 15 43.41 -11.90 -16.25
CA SER A 15 44.42 -12.94 -16.51
C SER A 15 43.91 -14.18 -17.25
N GLU A 16 42.59 -14.29 -17.46
CA GLU A 16 41.96 -15.39 -18.18
C GLU A 16 41.26 -14.83 -19.42
N ASP A 17 41.91 -15.01 -20.56
CA ASP A 17 41.35 -14.83 -21.90
C ASP A 17 40.24 -15.86 -22.10
N ASP A 18 38.99 -15.47 -21.85
CA ASP A 18 37.83 -16.03 -22.53
C ASP A 18 36.71 -14.98 -22.58
N SER A 19 36.51 -14.49 -23.79
CA SER A 19 35.52 -13.52 -24.27
C SER A 19 34.08 -14.03 -24.12
N ALA A 20 33.66 -14.43 -22.92
CA ALA A 20 32.25 -14.52 -22.57
C ALA A 20 31.76 -13.11 -22.19
N ASP A 21 31.52 -12.29 -23.21
CA ASP A 21 30.63 -11.14 -23.08
C ASP A 21 29.26 -11.71 -22.65
N VAL A 22 29.00 -11.67 -21.35
CA VAL A 22 27.65 -11.87 -20.85
C VAL A 22 26.92 -10.61 -21.27
N THR A 23 26.41 -10.62 -22.50
CA THR A 23 25.40 -9.68 -22.95
C THR A 23 24.20 -9.86 -22.03
N VAL A 24 24.18 -9.10 -20.95
CA VAL A 24 22.94 -8.78 -20.27
C VAL A 24 22.17 -8.01 -21.33
N ASP A 25 21.12 -8.60 -21.86
CA ASP A 25 20.26 -7.90 -22.79
C ASP A 25 19.67 -6.70 -22.05
N VAL A 26 20.29 -5.53 -22.27
CA VAL A 26 19.81 -4.25 -21.76
C VAL A 26 18.69 -3.70 -22.66
N ASP A 27 18.07 -4.54 -23.51
CA ASP A 27 16.67 -4.34 -23.90
C ASP A 27 15.68 -4.61 -22.74
N GLY A 28 16.20 -4.66 -21.50
CA GLY A 28 15.50 -4.65 -20.22
C GLY A 28 14.54 -3.48 -19.94
N ASN A 29 14.14 -2.70 -20.95
CA ASN A 29 13.08 -1.72 -20.82
C ASN A 29 11.67 -2.30 -20.92
N LYS A 30 11.47 -3.54 -21.37
CA LYS A 30 10.13 -4.13 -21.58
C LYS A 30 9.77 -5.34 -20.72
N TYR A 31 10.72 -5.87 -19.94
CA TYR A 31 10.44 -7.04 -19.12
C TYR A 31 9.40 -6.71 -18.05
N MET A 32 8.19 -7.27 -18.19
CA MET A 32 7.08 -7.12 -17.24
C MET A 32 6.69 -5.65 -16.98
N GLU A 33 7.00 -4.73 -17.91
CA GLU A 33 6.83 -3.28 -17.75
C GLU A 33 5.38 -2.92 -17.36
N GLU A 34 4.40 -3.43 -18.10
CA GLU A 34 2.97 -3.22 -17.83
C GLU A 34 2.58 -3.74 -16.43
N PHE A 35 3.11 -4.89 -16.01
CA PHE A 35 2.84 -5.43 -14.69
C PHE A 35 3.46 -4.56 -13.59
N PHE A 36 4.69 -4.09 -13.78
CA PHE A 36 5.34 -3.21 -12.82
C PHE A 36 4.66 -1.84 -12.74
N GLU A 37 4.17 -1.29 -13.85
CA GLU A 37 3.37 -0.08 -13.85
C GLU A 37 2.08 -0.26 -13.05
N GLN A 38 1.38 -1.38 -13.23
CA GLN A 38 0.20 -1.73 -12.42
C GLN A 38 0.54 -1.85 -10.93
N VAL A 39 1.67 -2.46 -10.59
CA VAL A 39 2.16 -2.61 -9.20
C VAL A 39 2.44 -1.25 -8.57
N GLU A 40 3.12 -0.34 -9.28
CA GLU A 40 3.40 1.02 -8.78
C GLU A 40 2.12 1.84 -8.61
N GLU A 41 1.15 1.70 -9.52
CA GLU A 41 -0.14 2.38 -9.37
C GLU A 41 -0.93 1.88 -8.13
N ILE A 42 -0.91 0.57 -7.88
CA ILE A 42 -1.51 -0.01 -6.67
C ILE A 42 -0.78 0.49 -5.42
N ARG A 43 0.55 0.49 -5.43
CA ARG A 43 1.36 0.98 -4.32
C ARG A 43 1.05 2.43 -4.00
N GLY A 44 1.07 3.32 -5.00
CA GLY A 44 0.74 4.73 -4.84
C GLY A 44 -0.71 4.93 -4.34
N SER A 45 -1.65 4.10 -4.78
CA SER A 45 -3.02 4.12 -4.28
C SER A 45 -3.11 3.70 -2.79
N ILE A 46 -2.34 2.71 -2.36
CA ILE A 46 -2.26 2.29 -0.95
C ILE A 46 -1.64 3.40 -0.10
N ASP A 47 -0.58 4.05 -0.58
CA ASP A 47 0.08 5.16 0.11
C ASP A 47 -0.86 6.37 0.23
N LEU A 48 -1.64 6.67 -0.81
CA LEU A 48 -2.69 7.69 -0.76
C LEU A 48 -3.74 7.37 0.31
N ILE A 49 -4.18 6.11 0.43
CA ILE A 49 -5.12 5.71 1.49
C ILE A 49 -4.46 5.94 2.85
N ALA A 50 -3.23 5.48 3.06
CA ALA A 50 -2.53 5.64 4.34
C ALA A 50 -2.42 7.12 4.76
N ASN A 51 -2.05 8.00 3.83
CA ASN A 51 -1.99 9.44 4.07
C ASN A 51 -3.37 10.02 4.45
N ASN A 52 -4.42 9.62 3.75
CA ASN A 52 -5.78 10.06 4.08
C ASN A 52 -6.25 9.54 5.45
N VAL A 53 -5.84 8.33 5.86
CA VAL A 53 -6.12 7.79 7.20
C VAL A 53 -5.49 8.66 8.29
N GLU A 54 -4.25 9.12 8.09
CA GLU A 54 -3.60 10.06 9.01
C GLU A 54 -4.32 11.42 9.06
N GLU A 55 -4.78 11.94 7.93
CA GLU A 55 -5.60 13.16 7.91
C GLU A 55 -6.94 12.96 8.63
N VAL A 56 -7.61 11.81 8.45
CA VAL A 56 -8.84 11.46 9.20
C VAL A 56 -8.58 11.47 10.71
N LYS A 57 -7.45 10.91 11.20
CA LYS A 57 -7.08 10.98 12.62
C LYS A 57 -6.98 12.42 13.12
N LYS A 58 -6.38 13.33 12.32
CA LYS A 58 -6.26 14.76 12.66
C LYS A 58 -7.64 15.43 12.73
N LYS A 59 -8.52 15.21 11.74
CA LYS A 59 -9.88 15.77 11.74
C LYS A 59 -10.73 15.24 12.90
N HIS A 60 -10.65 13.95 13.20
CA HIS A 60 -11.28 13.34 14.38
C HIS A 60 -10.81 14.00 15.68
N SER A 61 -9.51 14.22 15.83
CA SER A 61 -8.95 14.91 17.01
C SER A 61 -9.47 16.34 17.12
N ALA A 62 -9.47 17.11 16.03
CA ALA A 62 -9.99 18.47 15.98
C ALA A 62 -11.47 18.54 16.44
N ILE A 63 -12.32 17.67 15.88
CA ILE A 63 -13.75 17.59 16.24
C ILE A 63 -13.95 17.20 17.71
N LEU A 64 -13.13 16.29 18.24
CA LEU A 64 -13.22 15.87 19.64
C LEU A 64 -12.75 16.94 20.63
N SER A 65 -11.76 17.75 20.23
CA SER A 65 -11.16 18.79 21.07
C SER A 65 -11.97 20.10 21.13
N ASN A 66 -12.77 20.39 20.10
CA ASN A 66 -13.56 21.61 20.05
C ASN A 66 -15.00 21.35 20.54
N PRO A 67 -15.52 22.11 21.52
CA PRO A 67 -16.93 22.01 21.93
C PRO A 67 -17.90 22.41 20.82
N VAL A 68 -17.47 23.33 19.95
CA VAL A 68 -18.25 23.79 18.80
C VAL A 68 -17.69 23.10 17.56
N ASN A 69 -18.50 22.23 16.96
CA ASN A 69 -18.11 21.53 15.74
C ASN A 69 -18.00 22.55 14.60
N ASP A 70 -16.80 22.69 14.02
CA ASP A 70 -16.59 23.49 12.82
C ASP A 70 -17.16 22.75 11.59
N PRO A 71 -18.16 23.30 10.87
CA PRO A 71 -18.76 22.66 9.70
C PRO A 71 -17.73 22.31 8.62
N LYS A 72 -16.71 23.15 8.44
CA LYS A 72 -15.66 22.93 7.44
C LYS A 72 -14.82 21.70 7.76
N THR A 73 -14.42 21.55 9.03
CA THR A 73 -13.70 20.35 9.48
C THR A 73 -14.51 19.07 9.25
N LYS A 74 -15.84 19.12 9.40
CA LYS A 74 -16.72 17.97 9.13
C LYS A 74 -16.82 17.65 7.63
N GLU A 75 -16.94 18.67 6.78
CA GLU A 75 -16.95 18.49 5.33
C GLU A 75 -15.64 17.86 4.83
N GLU A 76 -14.49 18.38 5.27
CA GLU A 76 -13.17 17.84 4.94
C GLU A 76 -13.01 16.37 5.40
N LEU A 77 -13.59 16.00 6.54
CA LEU A 77 -13.60 14.61 7.02
C LEU A 77 -14.40 13.69 6.09
N GLU A 78 -15.60 14.10 5.68
CA GLU A 78 -16.45 13.31 4.77
C GLU A 78 -15.79 13.14 3.39
N GLU A 79 -15.12 14.18 2.87
CA GLU A 79 -14.35 14.11 1.64
C GLU A 79 -13.20 13.11 1.73
N LEU A 80 -12.43 13.14 2.82
CA LEU A 80 -11.36 12.17 3.08
C LEU A 80 -11.90 10.74 3.13
N MET A 81 -13.01 10.51 3.84
CA MET A 81 -13.65 9.19 3.93
C MET A 81 -14.16 8.70 2.57
N ALA A 82 -14.74 9.58 1.75
CA ALA A 82 -15.16 9.27 0.39
C ALA A 82 -13.95 8.90 -0.50
N SER A 83 -12.87 9.67 -0.39
CA SER A 83 -11.61 9.42 -1.12
C SER A 83 -10.98 8.07 -0.75
N ILE A 84 -10.92 7.75 0.55
CA ILE A 84 -10.47 6.44 1.06
C ILE A 84 -11.32 5.32 0.48
N LYS A 85 -12.65 5.43 0.55
CA LYS A 85 -13.57 4.39 0.05
C LYS A 85 -13.39 4.16 -1.45
N LYS A 86 -13.30 5.23 -2.24
CA LYS A 86 -13.10 5.16 -3.70
C LYS A 86 -11.77 4.50 -4.05
N THR A 87 -10.69 4.96 -3.44
CA THR A 87 -9.33 4.45 -3.70
C THR A 87 -9.18 3.00 -3.24
N ALA A 88 -9.72 2.63 -2.08
CA ALA A 88 -9.71 1.27 -1.57
C ALA A 88 -10.47 0.28 -2.46
N ASN A 89 -11.60 0.69 -3.04
CA ASN A 89 -12.32 -0.12 -4.01
C ASN A 89 -11.50 -0.32 -5.30
N LYS A 90 -10.80 0.72 -5.78
CA LYS A 90 -9.89 0.61 -6.93
C LYS A 90 -8.76 -0.38 -6.67
N VAL A 91 -8.11 -0.29 -5.49
CA VAL A 91 -7.05 -1.23 -5.08
C VAL A 91 -7.59 -2.65 -5.01
N ARG A 92 -8.74 -2.87 -4.36
CA ARG A 92 -9.38 -4.20 -4.27
C ARG A 92 -9.65 -4.80 -5.65
N SER A 93 -10.22 -4.03 -6.57
CA SER A 93 -10.50 -4.51 -7.93
C SER A 93 -9.22 -4.89 -8.68
N LYS A 94 -8.16 -4.08 -8.57
CA LYS A 94 -6.88 -4.35 -9.23
C LYS A 94 -6.18 -5.59 -8.67
N LEU A 95 -6.13 -5.74 -7.35
CA LEU A 95 -5.58 -6.94 -6.71
C LEU A 95 -6.33 -8.20 -7.16
N LYS A 96 -7.66 -8.14 -7.24
CA LYS A 96 -8.49 -9.25 -7.73
C LYS A 96 -8.19 -9.62 -9.19
N VAL A 97 -7.95 -8.63 -10.07
CA VAL A 97 -7.55 -8.91 -11.46
C VAL A 97 -6.22 -9.64 -11.50
N ILE A 98 -5.22 -9.19 -10.73
CA ILE A 98 -3.91 -9.84 -10.66
C ILE A 98 -4.02 -11.27 -10.13
N GLU A 99 -4.83 -11.50 -9.09
CA GLU A 99 -5.12 -12.82 -8.54
C GLU A 99 -5.72 -13.77 -9.59
N GLN A 100 -6.75 -13.32 -10.32
CA GLN A 100 -7.40 -14.11 -11.36
C GLN A 100 -6.45 -14.46 -12.52
N GLN A 101 -5.61 -13.51 -12.94
CA GLN A 101 -4.62 -13.77 -13.98
C GLN A 101 -3.55 -14.77 -13.49
N LEU A 102 -3.09 -14.63 -12.24
CA LEU A 102 -2.14 -15.57 -11.63
C LEU A 102 -2.67 -17.01 -11.59
N GLU A 103 -3.95 -17.20 -11.25
CA GLU A 103 -4.59 -18.52 -11.24
C GLU A 103 -4.66 -19.14 -12.66
N GLN A 104 -4.97 -18.33 -13.68
CA GLN A 104 -5.03 -18.78 -15.07
C GLN A 104 -3.65 -19.15 -15.61
N ASP A 105 -2.65 -18.30 -15.37
CA ASP A 105 -1.31 -18.48 -15.93
C ASP A 105 -0.55 -19.63 -15.24
N GLU A 106 -0.78 -19.86 -13.95
CA GLU A 106 -0.17 -21.00 -13.24
C GLU A 106 -0.68 -22.34 -13.75
N ILE A 107 -1.95 -22.43 -14.16
CA ILE A 107 -2.51 -23.64 -14.77
C ILE A 107 -1.92 -23.87 -16.16
N ALA A 108 -1.67 -22.81 -16.93
CA ALA A 108 -1.20 -22.89 -18.30
C ALA A 108 0.33 -23.11 -18.42
N GLU A 109 1.12 -22.40 -17.62
CA GLU A 109 2.58 -22.32 -17.78
C GLU A 109 3.36 -22.97 -16.63
N GLY A 110 2.69 -23.35 -15.55
CA GLY A 110 3.34 -23.82 -14.33
C GLY A 110 4.05 -22.69 -13.57
N SER A 111 5.13 -22.99 -12.85
CA SER A 111 5.83 -22.01 -11.98
C SER A 111 7.02 -21.35 -12.69
N THR A 112 6.74 -20.35 -13.54
CA THR A 112 7.76 -19.53 -14.21
C THR A 112 8.35 -18.44 -13.30
N ALA A 113 9.46 -17.82 -13.70
CA ALA A 113 10.03 -16.68 -12.96
C ALA A 113 9.03 -15.51 -12.85
N ASP A 114 8.32 -15.22 -13.94
CA ASP A 114 7.32 -14.17 -14.04
C ASP A 114 6.16 -14.41 -13.07
N ILE A 115 5.67 -15.66 -13.00
CA ILE A 115 4.63 -16.06 -12.05
C ILE A 115 5.11 -15.91 -10.60
N ARG A 116 6.37 -16.26 -10.28
CA ARG A 116 6.92 -16.05 -8.93
C ARG A 116 7.03 -14.57 -8.56
N ILE A 117 7.43 -13.71 -9.50
CA ILE A 117 7.49 -12.25 -9.30
C ILE A 117 6.08 -11.72 -9.03
N ARG A 118 5.11 -12.07 -9.87
CA ARG A 118 3.72 -11.62 -9.73
C ARG A 118 3.08 -12.08 -8.43
N LYS A 119 3.28 -13.34 -8.02
CA LYS A 119 2.81 -13.87 -6.73
C LYS A 119 3.40 -13.10 -5.55
N THR A 120 4.71 -12.84 -5.57
CA THR A 120 5.40 -12.08 -4.52
C THR A 120 4.86 -10.66 -4.40
N GLN A 121 4.69 -9.97 -5.53
CA GLN A 121 4.15 -8.61 -5.59
C GLN A 121 2.70 -8.57 -5.12
N HIS A 122 1.83 -9.46 -5.63
CA HIS A 122 0.43 -9.57 -5.21
C HIS A 122 0.33 -9.77 -3.69
N SER A 123 1.07 -10.75 -3.15
CA SER A 123 1.09 -11.06 -1.73
C SER A 123 1.54 -9.88 -0.87
N THR A 124 2.54 -9.13 -1.33
CA THR A 124 3.08 -7.96 -0.62
C THR A 124 2.11 -6.78 -0.63
N LEU A 125 1.54 -6.46 -1.79
CA LEU A 125 0.56 -5.39 -1.92
C LEU A 125 -0.72 -5.71 -1.14
N SER A 126 -1.21 -6.95 -1.19
CA SER A 126 -2.38 -7.40 -0.44
C SER A 126 -2.19 -7.28 1.08
N ARG A 127 -1.02 -7.67 1.60
CA ARG A 127 -0.68 -7.45 3.03
C ARG A 127 -0.70 -5.96 3.39
N LYS A 128 0.02 -5.13 2.62
CA LYS A 128 0.08 -3.67 2.88
C LYS A 128 -1.31 -3.03 2.82
N PHE A 129 -2.15 -3.45 1.88
CA PHE A 129 -3.53 -2.96 1.78
C PHE A 129 -4.36 -3.34 3.01
N VAL A 130 -4.29 -4.59 3.47
CA VAL A 130 -4.99 -5.04 4.67
C VAL A 130 -4.51 -4.30 5.92
N GLU A 131 -3.21 -4.07 6.07
CA GLU A 131 -2.64 -3.29 7.17
C GLU A 131 -3.23 -1.87 7.23
N VAL A 132 -3.19 -1.14 6.11
CA VAL A 132 -3.73 0.23 6.01
C VAL A 132 -5.24 0.25 6.27
N MET A 133 -5.99 -0.70 5.71
CA MET A 133 -7.44 -0.77 5.95
C MET A 133 -7.79 -1.17 7.38
N THR A 134 -6.94 -1.94 8.06
CA THR A 134 -7.10 -2.28 9.47
C THR A 134 -6.89 -1.05 10.35
N ASP A 135 -5.86 -0.25 10.07
CA ASP A 135 -5.61 1.03 10.76
C ASP A 135 -6.76 2.04 10.54
N TYR A 136 -7.31 2.10 9.32
CA TYR A 136 -8.50 2.90 9.04
C TYR A 136 -9.71 2.46 9.88
N ASN A 137 -10.00 1.15 9.92
CA ASN A 137 -11.12 0.61 10.71
C ASN A 137 -10.94 0.87 12.21
N LYS A 138 -9.70 0.73 12.71
CA LYS A 138 -9.36 1.06 14.09
C LYS A 138 -9.61 2.54 14.39
N THR A 139 -9.13 3.43 13.53
CA THR A 139 -9.35 4.88 13.63
C THR A 139 -10.83 5.25 13.73
N GLN A 140 -11.67 4.65 12.87
CA GLN A 140 -13.13 4.86 12.88
C GLN A 140 -13.80 4.34 14.16
N THR A 141 -13.36 3.16 14.63
CA THR A 141 -13.89 2.54 15.86
C THR A 141 -13.53 3.37 17.10
N ASP A 142 -12.27 3.81 17.20
CA ASP A 142 -11.79 4.65 18.30
C ASP A 142 -12.53 6.00 18.33
N TYR A 143 -12.76 6.63 17.18
CA TYR A 143 -13.53 7.86 17.10
C TYR A 143 -14.98 7.68 17.55
N ARG A 144 -15.64 6.59 17.12
CA ARG A 144 -17.00 6.26 17.53
C ARG A 144 -17.12 6.10 19.04
N GLU A 145 -16.20 5.37 19.67
CA GLU A 145 -16.22 5.15 21.11
C GLU A 145 -15.98 6.46 21.88
N ARG A 146 -15.06 7.31 21.42
CA ARG A 146 -14.85 8.65 22.01
C ARG A 146 -16.07 9.56 21.89
N CYS A 147 -16.75 9.54 20.74
CA CYS A 147 -17.99 10.29 20.55
C CYS A 147 -19.09 9.81 21.52
N LYS A 148 -19.26 8.49 21.66
CA LYS A 148 -20.19 7.89 22.62
C LYS A 148 -19.88 8.32 24.05
N GLY A 149 -18.60 8.30 24.46
CA GLY A 149 -18.17 8.78 25.78
C GLY A 149 -18.47 10.27 26.03
N ARG A 150 -18.30 11.14 25.02
CA ARG A 150 -18.69 12.56 25.12
C ARG A 150 -20.20 12.74 25.33
N ILE A 151 -21.01 12.00 24.56
CA ILE A 151 -22.48 12.06 24.67
C ILE A 151 -22.93 11.59 26.05
N GLN A 152 -22.40 10.45 26.53
CA GLN A 152 -22.73 9.95 27.87
C GLN A 152 -22.42 11.00 28.95
N ARG A 153 -21.23 11.62 28.88
CA ARG A 153 -20.84 12.68 29.82
C ARG A 153 -21.74 13.91 29.75
N GLN A 154 -22.23 14.29 28.57
CA GLN A 154 -23.18 15.40 28.42
C GLN A 154 -24.55 15.07 29.03
N LEU A 155 -25.03 13.84 28.87
CA LEU A 155 -26.27 13.36 29.50
C LEU A 155 -26.15 13.35 31.03
N ASP A 156 -25.03 12.87 31.56
CA ASP A 156 -24.79 12.83 33.00
C ASP A 156 -24.76 14.26 33.60
N ILE A 157 -24.08 15.21 32.95
CA ILE A 157 -24.03 16.62 33.40
C ILE A 157 -25.41 17.28 33.31
N GLY A 158 -26.19 17.01 32.27
CA GLY A 158 -27.54 17.58 32.11
C GLY A 158 -28.61 16.96 33.00
N SER A 159 -28.31 15.83 33.65
CA SER A 159 -29.21 15.14 34.58
C SER A 159 -29.08 15.61 36.04
N VAL A 160 -28.16 16.55 36.32
CA VAL A 160 -27.93 17.21 37.62
C VAL A 160 -28.54 18.60 37.59
#